data_AF-A0A1Q8CX46-F1
#
_entry.id   AF-A0A1Q8CX46-F1
#
_cell.length_a   1.000
_cell.length_b   1.000
_cell.length_c   1.000
_cell.angle_alpha   90.00
_cell.angle_beta   90.00
_cell.angle_gamma   90.00
#
_symmetry.space_group_name_H-M   'P 1'
#
loop_
_entity.id
_entity.type
_entity.pdbx_description
1 polymer ?
#
loop_
_entity_poly.entity_id
_entity_poly.type
_entity_poly.pdbx_seq_one_letter_code
_entity_poly.pdbx_strand_id
1 'polypeptide(L)'
;MVSEELVKRWEALYGAYGVASKSVATTEPGDRAVARRMARASADVAAAWREMAAQPGMAWWAVAALGTAAQAFEFQARDWAARAKHEAVPSRLPHPQVIPPDTAAGGDQWGSVAG
;
A
#
# COMPACT_ATOMS: atom_id res chain seq x y z
N MET A 1 33.03 -1.62 -11.81
CA MET A 1 32.78 -2.42 -10.58
C MET A 1 32.12 -1.51 -9.56
N VAL A 2 31.07 -1.97 -8.88
CA VAL A 2 30.36 -1.16 -7.88
C VAL A 2 31.23 -1.02 -6.64
N SER A 3 31.33 0.18 -6.06
CA SER A 3 32.12 0.41 -4.84
C SER A 3 31.49 -0.29 -3.63
N GLU A 4 32.31 -0.79 -2.70
CA GLU A 4 31.82 -1.44 -1.49
C GLU A 4 30.99 -0.50 -0.61
N GLU A 5 31.34 0.79 -0.57
CA GLU A 5 30.57 1.81 0.14
C GLU A 5 29.14 1.90 -0.41
N LEU A 6 29.00 1.92 -1.73
CA LEU A 6 27.70 1.99 -2.40
C LEU A 6 26.87 0.73 -2.15
N VAL A 7 27.52 -0.44 -2.13
CA VAL A 7 26.89 -1.72 -1.75
C VAL A 7 26.37 -1.67 -0.32
N LYS A 8 27.21 -1.30 0.66
CA LYS A 8 26.81 -1.20 2.08
C LYS A 8 25.65 -0.22 2.28
N ARG A 9 25.70 0.92 1.58
CA ARG A 9 24.63 1.92 1.64
C ARG A 9 23.33 1.38 1.05
N TRP A 10 23.40 0.68 -0.08
CA TRP A 10 22.23 0.02 -0.67
C TRP A 10 21.66 -1.06 0.26
N GLU A 11 22.49 -1.89 0.89
CA GLU A 11 22.05 -2.91 1.85
C GLU A 11 21.29 -2.29 3.03
N ALA A 12 21.81 -1.17 3.58
CA ALA A 12 21.14 -0.45 4.65
C ALA A 12 19.77 0.09 4.21
N LEU A 13 19.67 0.66 3.01
CA LEU A 13 18.42 1.17 2.44
C LEU A 13 17.44 0.03 2.15
N TYR A 14 17.92 -1.09 1.62
CA TYR A 14 17.10 -2.27 1.36
C TYR A 14 16.59 -2.91 2.67
N GLY A 15 17.41 -2.89 3.72
CA GLY A 15 17.00 -3.27 5.07
C GLY A 15 15.89 -2.36 5.61
N ALA A 16 16.03 -1.04 5.46
CA ALA A 16 15.00 -0.07 5.86
C ALA A 16 13.68 -0.26 5.09
N TYR A 17 13.77 -0.55 3.79
CA TYR A 17 12.64 -0.97 2.97
C TYR A 17 11.98 -2.24 3.51
N GLY A 18 12.77 -3.26 3.86
CA GLY A 18 12.25 -4.50 4.46
C GLY A 18 11.46 -4.24 5.75
N VAL A 19 11.91 -3.31 6.60
CA VAL A 19 11.16 -2.91 7.80
C VAL A 19 9.86 -2.18 7.44
N ALA A 20 9.89 -1.26 6.48
CA ALA A 20 8.68 -0.55 6.02
C ALA A 20 7.65 -1.51 5.40
N SER A 21 8.12 -2.47 4.60
CA SER A 21 7.30 -3.52 3.98
C SER A 21 6.63 -4.41 5.04
N LYS A 22 7.36 -4.78 6.10
CA LYS A 22 6.77 -5.49 7.25
C LYS A 22 5.71 -4.65 7.96
N SER A 23 5.95 -3.36 8.17
CA SER A 23 4.94 -2.46 8.77
C SER A 23 3.66 -2.41 7.93
N VAL A 24 3.78 -2.26 6.60
CA VAL A 24 2.62 -2.32 5.68
C VAL A 24 1.84 -3.62 5.85
N ALA A 25 2.52 -4.76 5.96
CA ALA A 25 1.87 -6.07 6.08
C ALA A 25 1.11 -6.26 7.42
N THR A 26 1.48 -5.51 8.46
CA THR A 26 0.90 -5.64 9.81
C THR A 26 -0.07 -4.53 10.20
N THR A 27 -0.21 -3.49 9.37
CA THR A 27 -1.03 -2.32 9.68
C THR A 27 -2.32 -2.33 8.87
N GLU A 28 -3.40 -1.77 9.44
CA GLU A 28 -4.66 -1.62 8.73
C GLU A 28 -4.48 -0.82 7.42
N PRO A 29 -5.18 -1.21 6.33
CA PRO A 29 -5.17 -0.45 5.10
C PRO A 29 -5.61 1.00 5.34
N GLY A 30 -4.85 1.96 4.81
CA GLY A 30 -5.16 3.38 4.93
C GLY A 30 -4.29 4.16 5.92
N ASP A 31 -3.41 3.49 6.67
CA ASP A 31 -2.44 4.21 7.50
C ASP A 31 -1.48 5.05 6.62
N ARG A 32 -1.66 6.37 6.70
CA ARG A 32 -0.89 7.35 5.92
C ARG A 32 0.57 7.42 6.36
N ALA A 33 0.89 7.20 7.63
CA ALA A 33 2.26 7.23 8.12
C ALA A 33 3.03 6.04 7.57
N VAL A 34 2.42 4.85 7.60
CA VAL A 34 3.01 3.63 7.01
C VAL A 34 3.15 3.79 5.49
N ALA A 35 2.14 4.33 4.80
CA ALA A 35 2.23 4.61 3.37
C ALA A 35 3.36 5.60 3.01
N ARG A 36 3.53 6.68 3.78
CA ARG A 36 4.64 7.65 3.58
C ARG A 36 6.00 7.00 3.81
N ARG A 37 6.11 6.16 4.85
CA ARG A 37 7.36 5.45 5.16
C ARG A 37 7.74 4.50 4.02
N MET A 38 6.76 3.76 3.50
CA MET A 38 6.97 2.87 2.36
C MET A 38 7.37 3.66 1.10
N ALA A 39 6.65 4.75 0.80
CA ALA A 39 6.97 5.62 -0.34
C ALA A 39 8.43 6.12 -0.30
N ARG A 40 8.88 6.59 0.87
CA ARG A 40 10.25 7.08 1.06
C ARG A 40 11.27 5.96 0.92
N ALA A 41 11.05 4.82 1.60
CA ALA A 41 11.98 3.71 1.53
C ALA A 41 12.13 3.15 0.10
N SER A 42 11.03 3.04 -0.64
CA SER A 42 11.06 2.67 -2.06
C SER A 42 11.85 3.67 -2.90
N ALA A 43 11.65 4.99 -2.69
CA ALA A 43 12.38 6.03 -3.41
C ALA A 43 13.89 5.98 -3.13
N ASP A 44 14.28 5.77 -1.87
CA ASP A 44 15.69 5.69 -1.48
C ASP A 44 16.39 4.47 -2.12
N VAL A 45 15.72 3.31 -2.17
CA VAL A 45 16.24 2.10 -2.85
C VAL A 45 16.37 2.33 -4.36
N ALA A 46 15.38 2.96 -4.99
CA ALA A 46 15.47 3.31 -6.42
C ALA A 46 16.67 4.21 -6.71
N ALA A 47 16.88 5.25 -5.91
CA ALA A 47 18.00 6.16 -6.06
C ALA A 47 19.35 5.43 -5.94
N ALA A 48 19.48 4.53 -4.95
CA ALA A 48 20.69 3.72 -4.80
C ALA A 48 20.95 2.83 -6.02
N TRP A 49 19.91 2.21 -6.59
CA TRP A 49 20.06 1.43 -7.83
C TRP A 49 20.47 2.28 -9.03
N ARG A 50 19.95 3.51 -9.17
CA ARG A 50 20.38 4.45 -10.21
C ARG A 50 21.84 4.83 -10.06
N GLU A 51 22.29 5.08 -8.84
CA GLU A 51 23.69 5.43 -8.59
C GLU A 51 24.64 4.27 -8.88
N MET A 52 24.23 3.02 -8.56
CA MET A 52 24.97 1.83 -8.97
C MET A 52 25.02 1.70 -10.49
N ALA A 53 23.89 1.90 -11.16
CA ALA A 53 23.78 1.88 -12.63
C ALA A 53 24.70 2.91 -13.31
N ALA A 54 24.98 4.04 -12.64
CA ALA A 54 25.83 5.11 -13.14
C ALA A 54 27.35 4.86 -12.96
N GLN A 55 27.75 3.75 -12.31
CA GLN A 55 29.17 3.46 -12.10
C GLN A 55 29.90 3.18 -13.44
N PRO A 56 31.08 3.77 -13.68
CA PRO A 56 31.84 3.51 -14.90
C PRO A 56 32.25 2.04 -15.06
N GLY A 57 32.34 1.59 -16.31
CA GLY A 57 32.81 0.25 -16.66
C GLY A 57 31.83 -0.87 -16.29
N MET A 58 30.56 -0.57 -16.08
CA MET A 58 29.52 -1.59 -15.93
C MET A 58 29.15 -2.20 -17.28
N ALA A 59 28.94 -3.52 -17.28
CA ALA A 59 28.40 -4.21 -18.43
C ALA A 59 26.98 -3.70 -18.73
N TRP A 60 26.63 -3.57 -20.00
CA TRP A 60 25.34 -3.02 -20.43
C TRP A 60 24.14 -3.76 -19.81
N TRP A 61 24.23 -5.09 -19.66
CA TRP A 61 23.17 -5.90 -19.09
C TRP A 61 22.98 -5.63 -17.59
N ALA A 62 24.05 -5.28 -16.87
CA ALA A 62 23.99 -4.92 -15.46
C ALA A 62 23.31 -3.56 -15.30
N VAL A 63 23.67 -2.59 -16.14
CA VAL A 63 23.00 -1.28 -16.20
C VAL A 63 21.51 -1.44 -16.48
N ALA A 64 21.13 -2.29 -17.43
CA ALA A 64 19.73 -2.57 -17.75
C ALA A 64 18.97 -3.22 -16.58
N ALA A 65 19.57 -4.20 -15.91
CA ALA A 65 18.98 -4.88 -14.76
C ALA A 65 18.75 -3.91 -13.58
N LEU A 66 19.76 -3.11 -13.24
CA LEU A 66 19.67 -2.11 -12.17
C LEU A 66 18.69 -0.99 -12.52
N GLY A 67 18.67 -0.55 -13.78
CA GLY A 67 17.69 0.41 -14.29
C GLY A 67 16.25 -0.12 -14.16
N THR A 68 16.02 -1.37 -14.51
CA THR A 68 14.70 -2.03 -14.39
C THR A 68 14.28 -2.14 -12.92
N ALA A 69 15.20 -2.55 -12.05
CA ALA A 69 14.95 -2.61 -10.62
C ALA A 69 14.59 -1.23 -10.04
N ALA A 70 15.37 -0.19 -10.39
CA ALA A 70 15.10 1.18 -9.98
C ALA A 70 13.71 1.64 -10.42
N GLN A 71 13.33 1.39 -11.67
CA GLN A 71 12.01 1.74 -12.19
C GLN A 71 10.87 1.10 -11.37
N ALA A 72 10.97 -0.18 -11.04
CA ALA A 72 9.96 -0.85 -10.23
C ALA A 72 9.77 -0.17 -8.86
N PHE A 73 10.86 0.20 -8.20
CA PHE A 73 10.82 0.94 -6.95
C PHE A 73 10.33 2.39 -7.10
N GLU A 74 10.61 3.06 -8.23
CA GLU A 74 10.05 4.39 -8.55
C GLU A 74 8.54 4.35 -8.76
N PHE A 75 8.02 3.31 -9.42
CA PHE A 75 6.58 3.07 -9.53
C PHE A 75 5.96 2.82 -8.16
N GLN A 76 6.57 1.95 -7.36
CA GLN A 76 6.10 1.65 -6.01
C GLN A 76 6.11 2.90 -5.11
N ALA A 77 7.16 3.71 -5.16
CA ALA A 77 7.25 4.95 -4.40
C ALA A 77 6.12 5.92 -4.75
N ARG A 78 5.81 6.08 -6.06
CA ARG A 78 4.70 6.91 -6.53
C ARG A 78 3.34 6.38 -6.09
N ASP A 79 3.13 5.06 -6.18
CA ASP A 79 1.89 4.42 -5.75
C ASP A 79 1.64 4.64 -4.24
N TRP A 80 2.64 4.36 -3.41
CA TRP A 80 2.54 4.60 -1.96
C TRP A 80 2.39 6.07 -1.60
N ALA A 81 3.06 6.96 -2.33
CA ALA A 81 2.88 8.41 -2.15
C ALA A 81 1.45 8.85 -2.50
N ALA A 82 0.82 8.24 -3.50
CA ALA A 82 -0.58 8.47 -3.83
C ALA A 82 -1.50 7.95 -2.70
N ARG A 83 -1.29 6.72 -2.23
CA ARG A 83 -2.03 6.16 -1.07
C ARG A 83 -1.91 7.02 0.18
N ALA A 84 -0.75 7.61 0.44
CA ALA A 84 -0.55 8.52 1.57
C ALA A 84 -1.31 9.86 1.44
N LYS A 85 -1.73 10.24 0.24
CA LYS A 85 -2.50 11.46 -0.03
C LYS A 85 -4.01 11.22 0.08
N HIS A 86 -4.49 10.05 -0.31
CA HIS A 86 -5.90 9.69 -0.25
C HIS A 86 -6.29 9.12 1.13
N GLU A 87 -7.44 9.54 1.63
CA GLU A 87 -8.07 8.92 2.80
C GLU A 87 -8.55 7.52 2.38
N ALA A 88 -8.29 6.50 3.18
CA ALA A 88 -9.12 5.30 3.10
C ALA A 88 -10.51 5.74 3.54
N VAL A 89 -11.46 5.87 2.60
CA VAL A 89 -12.87 5.93 2.96
C VAL A 89 -13.10 4.69 3.83
N PRO A 90 -13.37 4.83 5.14
CA PRO A 90 -13.67 3.66 5.94
C PRO A 90 -14.90 3.03 5.30
N SER A 91 -14.82 1.76 4.95
CA SER A 91 -15.95 0.94 4.51
C SER A 91 -16.94 0.75 5.67
N ARG A 92 -17.46 1.85 6.22
CA ARG A 92 -18.68 1.91 7.01
C ARG A 92 -19.74 2.55 6.11
N LEU A 93 -20.01 1.92 4.98
CA LEU A 93 -21.40 1.95 4.56
C LEU A 93 -22.14 1.06 5.56
N PRO A 94 -23.16 1.57 6.28
CA PRO A 94 -24.06 0.67 6.98
C PRO A 94 -24.55 -0.33 5.94
N HIS A 95 -24.39 -1.64 6.22
CA HIS A 95 -25.10 -2.64 5.43
C HIS A 95 -26.54 -2.17 5.30
N PRO A 96 -27.13 -2.11 4.09
CA PRO A 96 -28.55 -1.91 3.97
C PRO A 96 -29.18 -3.01 4.82
N GLN A 97 -29.82 -2.61 5.92
CA GLN A 97 -30.68 -3.51 6.68
C GLN A 97 -31.71 -4.00 5.66
N VAL A 98 -31.55 -5.23 5.20
CA VAL A 98 -32.58 -5.93 4.45
C VAL A 98 -33.71 -6.10 5.44
N ILE A 99 -34.67 -5.17 5.43
CA ILE A 99 -35.93 -5.34 6.13
C ILE A 99 -36.58 -6.57 5.49
N PRO A 100 -36.77 -7.69 6.22
CA PRO A 100 -37.45 -8.84 5.65
C PRO A 100 -38.88 -8.43 5.27
N PRO A 101 -39.34 -8.72 4.04
CA PRO A 101 -40.70 -8.39 3.63
C PRO A 101 -41.64 -9.46 4.18
N ASP A 102 -42.02 -9.37 5.46
CA ASP A 102 -43.29 -9.93 5.93
C ASP A 102 -43.64 -9.45 7.34
N THR A 103 -44.37 -8.34 7.43
CA THR A 103 -45.32 -8.08 8.52
C THR A 103 -46.37 -7.06 8.07
N ALA A 104 -46.96 -7.32 6.90
CA ALA A 104 -48.15 -6.62 6.44
C ALA A 104 -49.10 -7.64 5.81
N ALA A 105 -49.81 -8.39 6.65
CA ALA A 105 -50.98 -9.15 6.24
C ALA A 105 -52.00 -9.21 7.38
N GLY A 106 -53.14 -8.55 7.18
CA GLY A 106 -54.44 -8.77 7.83
C GLY A 106 -54.53 -8.32 9.29
N GLY A 107 -55.36 -7.37 9.70
CA GLY A 107 -56.71 -7.14 9.21
C GLY A 107 -57.59 -8.34 9.52
N ASP A 108 -58.03 -8.47 10.77
CA ASP A 108 -59.38 -8.95 11.07
C ASP A 108 -59.85 -8.50 12.45
N GLN A 109 -60.78 -7.56 12.36
CA GLN A 109 -61.62 -7.01 13.41
C GLN A 109 -62.74 -8.02 13.69
N TRP A 110 -62.76 -8.64 14.88
CA TRP A 110 -63.99 -9.19 15.46
C TRP A 110 -64.07 -8.76 16.91
N GLY A 111 -65.01 -7.85 17.16
CA GLY A 111 -65.35 -7.40 18.50
C GLY A 111 -66.01 -8.51 19.31
N SER A 112 -65.74 -8.53 20.60
CA SER A 112 -66.63 -9.15 21.57
C SER A 112 -66.84 -8.15 22.70
N VAL A 113 -68.04 -7.59 22.70
CA VAL A 113 -68.63 -6.78 23.76
C VAL A 113 -69.07 -7.70 24.89
N ALA A 114 -68.91 -7.22 26.12
CA ALA A 114 -69.41 -7.84 27.34
C ALA A 114 -70.95 -7.86 27.39
N GLY A 115 -71.49 -8.94 27.98
CA GLY A 115 -72.89 -9.13 28.36
C GLY A 115 -73.04 -10.42 29.14
#